data_AF-A0A8C2X5M0-F1
#
_entry.id   AF-A0A8C2X5M0-F1
#
_cell.length_a   1.000
_cell.length_b   1.000
_cell.length_c   1.000
_cell.angle_alpha   90.00
_cell.angle_beta   90.00
_cell.angle_gamma   90.00
#
_symmetry.space_group_name_H-M   'P 1'
#
loop_
_entity.id
_entity.type
_entity.pdbx_description
1 polymer ?
#
loop_
_entity_poly.entity_id
_entity_poly.type
_entity_poly.pdbx_seq_one_letter_code
_entity_poly.pdbx_strand_id
1 'polypeptide(L)'
;MCGLSFRNITALAPMVRVGTLPMRLLALDYGADVVYCEELIDIKMAKCQRVVNEVLDTVDFVAPDERVMFRTCEREKDRVVFQMGTADPDRALIVAKLVEQDVAAVDVNMGCPKEYSTKGGMGAALLSDPDKIVAILQKLVSGVSIPVTCKIRILPSLEETVSLVRRIEKTGVAAVAVHGRLKEERPRHPLHLDHIQAAARAVSIPVIANGGSLDLVKTNSDIEAFRRASGASSVMLARAAMWNASVFMEGGPLPLEAVMEDYLKHAIRYNNHAFNTKYCLCQMLRDKVESPLGKQLQAAQTTQEISEAFGLQEFYQQIQDQLQVKRNSLQSCSQLEEPLVEGDVTMMAVRFERREYPPHITPKMFLLEWSRKEKLEQPLYEMVQRSEDRSFQSTVTVESKKYRSTLWEKSKKFAEQAAAVVCLRVLGVPEGRIGEEDSGLVCKRKLNGTAEEEGSKKRHVFETQQEADSAASV
;
A
#
# COMPACT_ATOMS: atom_id res chain seq x y z
N MET A 1 -26.49 -15.03 1.49
CA MET A 1 -25.91 -13.74 1.08
C MET A 1 -25.94 -13.68 -0.43
N CYS A 2 -26.57 -12.66 -1.01
CA CYS A 2 -26.56 -12.48 -2.47
C CYS A 2 -25.18 -11.94 -2.85
N GLY A 3 -24.37 -12.70 -3.61
CA GLY A 3 -23.05 -12.26 -4.05
C GLY A 3 -23.11 -11.03 -4.96
N LEU A 4 -21.97 -10.36 -5.14
CA LEU A 4 -21.85 -9.18 -6.02
C LEU A 4 -22.33 -9.49 -7.45
N SER A 5 -23.29 -8.71 -7.95
CA SER A 5 -23.77 -8.79 -9.33
C SER A 5 -22.96 -7.85 -10.22
N PHE A 6 -22.53 -8.35 -11.38
CA PHE A 6 -21.82 -7.56 -12.40
C PHE A 6 -22.73 -7.06 -13.54
N ARG A 7 -24.06 -7.15 -13.38
CA ARG A 7 -25.03 -6.67 -14.38
C ARG A 7 -25.52 -5.26 -14.06
N ASN A 8 -25.58 -4.41 -15.08
CA ASN A 8 -26.10 -3.03 -15.00
C ASN A 8 -25.38 -2.19 -13.95
N ILE A 9 -24.06 -2.37 -13.85
CA ILE A 9 -23.21 -1.61 -12.92
C ILE A 9 -22.32 -0.62 -13.66
N THR A 10 -21.90 0.41 -12.94
CA THR A 10 -20.78 1.28 -13.26
C THR A 10 -19.60 0.97 -12.34
N ALA A 11 -18.43 0.77 -12.93
CA ALA A 11 -17.24 0.34 -12.18
C ALA A 11 -16.07 1.30 -12.35
N LEU A 12 -15.36 1.58 -11.25
CA LEU A 12 -14.01 2.14 -11.31
C LEU A 12 -13.03 1.06 -11.80
N ALA A 13 -12.29 1.36 -12.87
CA ALA A 13 -11.32 0.45 -13.44
C ALA A 13 -10.06 0.30 -12.56
N PRO A 14 -9.37 -0.84 -12.62
CA PRO A 14 -8.09 -1.02 -11.96
C PRO A 14 -7.02 -0.13 -12.60
N MET A 15 -6.35 0.68 -11.78
CA MET A 15 -5.35 1.64 -12.24
C MET A 15 -4.18 1.69 -11.27
N VAL A 16 -3.01 1.23 -11.71
CA VAL A 16 -1.77 1.25 -10.91
C VAL A 16 -1.47 2.65 -10.39
N ARG A 17 -1.17 2.75 -9.08
CA ARG A 17 -1.06 3.95 -8.24
C ARG A 17 -2.36 4.72 -7.99
N VAL A 18 -3.31 4.71 -8.91
CA VAL A 18 -4.53 5.52 -8.78
C VAL A 18 -5.60 4.81 -7.95
N GLY A 19 -5.78 3.51 -8.16
CA GLY A 19 -6.80 2.68 -7.50
C GLY A 19 -6.48 2.30 -6.05
N THR A 20 -5.82 3.18 -5.30
CA THR A 20 -5.63 3.04 -3.84
C THR A 20 -6.92 3.40 -3.10
N LEU A 21 -7.00 3.08 -1.81
CA LEU A 21 -8.22 3.23 -1.01
C LEU A 21 -8.90 4.61 -1.15
N PRO A 22 -8.18 5.76 -1.11
CA PRO A 22 -8.83 7.07 -1.21
C PRO A 22 -9.62 7.26 -2.51
N MET A 23 -9.08 6.85 -3.66
CA MET A 23 -9.77 6.96 -4.95
C MET A 23 -10.98 6.01 -5.02
N ARG A 24 -10.85 4.81 -4.46
CA ARG A 24 -11.96 3.83 -4.46
C ARG A 24 -13.14 4.37 -3.64
N LEU A 25 -12.87 4.86 -2.43
CA LEU A 25 -13.91 5.46 -1.60
C LEU A 25 -14.52 6.70 -2.25
N LEU A 26 -13.70 7.56 -2.87
CA LEU A 26 -14.19 8.73 -3.59
C LEU A 26 -15.11 8.35 -4.77
N ALA A 27 -14.75 7.31 -5.52
CA ALA A 27 -15.60 6.81 -6.61
C ALA A 27 -16.94 6.25 -6.08
N LEU A 28 -16.93 5.54 -4.94
CA LEU A 28 -18.15 5.07 -4.28
C LEU A 28 -19.01 6.23 -3.78
N ASP A 29 -18.41 7.25 -3.16
CA ASP A 29 -19.11 8.45 -2.68
C ASP A 29 -19.83 9.18 -3.82
N TYR A 30 -19.27 9.12 -5.04
CA TYR A 30 -19.87 9.70 -6.24
C TYR A 30 -20.74 8.74 -7.06
N GLY A 31 -21.02 7.53 -6.56
CA GLY A 31 -22.03 6.65 -7.15
C GLY A 31 -21.50 5.51 -8.02
N ALA A 32 -20.19 5.20 -7.99
CA ALA A 32 -19.72 3.94 -8.56
C ALA A 32 -20.32 2.75 -7.77
N ASP A 33 -20.79 1.73 -8.49
CA ASP A 33 -21.35 0.52 -7.87
C ASP A 33 -20.25 -0.42 -7.40
N VAL A 34 -19.17 -0.51 -8.17
CA VAL A 34 -18.05 -1.44 -7.96
C VAL A 34 -16.71 -0.72 -8.15
N VAL A 35 -15.73 -1.02 -7.32
CA VAL A 35 -14.41 -0.39 -7.38
C VAL A 35 -13.30 -1.43 -7.45
N TYR A 36 -12.50 -1.40 -8.51
CA TYR A 36 -11.33 -2.27 -8.62
C TYR A 36 -10.12 -1.61 -7.98
N CYS A 37 -9.34 -2.39 -7.22
CA CYS A 37 -8.03 -1.93 -6.76
C CYS A 37 -7.01 -1.87 -7.92
N GLU A 38 -5.84 -1.30 -7.65
CA GLU A 38 -4.73 -1.41 -8.60
C GLU A 38 -4.29 -2.87 -8.83
N GLU A 39 -3.64 -3.14 -9.97
CA GLU A 39 -3.02 -4.44 -10.23
C GLU A 39 -1.91 -4.69 -9.19
N LEU A 40 -2.11 -5.70 -8.34
CA LEU A 40 -1.14 -6.14 -7.35
C LEU A 40 -0.53 -7.50 -7.75
N ILE A 41 0.80 -7.56 -7.76
CA ILE A 41 1.52 -8.75 -8.26
C ILE A 41 1.49 -9.87 -7.22
N ASP A 42 1.04 -11.04 -7.65
CA ASP A 42 0.85 -12.23 -6.83
C ASP A 42 2.11 -12.65 -6.04
N ILE A 43 3.31 -12.57 -6.65
CA ILE A 43 4.60 -12.88 -6.01
C ILE A 43 4.86 -12.00 -4.78
N LYS A 44 4.40 -10.75 -4.80
CA LYS A 44 4.53 -9.84 -3.64
C LYS A 44 3.42 -10.09 -2.63
N MET A 45 2.19 -10.25 -3.11
CA MET A 45 1.02 -10.47 -2.25
C MET A 45 1.09 -11.78 -1.47
N ALA A 46 1.62 -12.85 -2.06
CA ALA A 46 1.78 -14.15 -1.41
C ALA A 46 2.73 -14.12 -0.20
N LYS A 47 3.52 -13.05 -0.05
CA LYS A 47 4.41 -12.82 1.10
C LYS A 47 3.80 -11.91 2.16
N CYS A 48 2.61 -11.38 1.91
CA CYS A 48 1.96 -10.43 2.81
C CYS A 48 1.22 -11.14 3.94
N GLN A 49 1.02 -10.41 5.03
CA GLN A 49 0.19 -10.82 6.16
C GLN A 49 -1.03 -9.90 6.25
N ARG A 50 -2.19 -10.50 6.52
CA ARG A 50 -3.42 -9.77 6.83
C ARG A 50 -3.33 -9.23 8.26
N VAL A 51 -3.47 -7.92 8.43
CA VAL A 51 -3.37 -7.21 9.71
C VAL A 51 -4.61 -6.34 9.87
N VAL A 52 -5.35 -6.53 10.96
CA VAL A 52 -6.41 -5.60 11.34
C VAL A 52 -5.76 -4.36 11.95
N ASN A 53 -6.08 -3.19 11.42
CA ASN A 53 -5.54 -1.92 11.85
C ASN A 53 -6.63 -1.11 12.54
N GLU A 54 -6.73 -1.27 13.85
CA GLU A 54 -7.75 -0.63 14.71
C GLU A 54 -7.57 0.90 14.81
N VAL A 55 -6.37 1.41 14.52
CA VAL A 55 -6.14 2.86 14.50
C VAL A 55 -6.87 3.50 13.33
N LEU A 56 -6.83 2.87 12.16
CA LEU A 56 -7.42 3.39 10.91
C LEU A 56 -8.78 2.77 10.58
N ASP A 57 -9.24 1.81 11.39
CA ASP A 57 -10.42 0.98 11.10
C ASP A 57 -10.31 0.30 9.71
N THR A 58 -9.12 -0.23 9.40
CA THR A 58 -8.81 -0.87 8.11
C THR A 58 -8.32 -2.31 8.26
N VAL A 59 -8.32 -3.04 7.15
CA VAL A 59 -7.56 -4.28 7.00
C VAL A 59 -6.41 -4.01 6.03
N ASP A 60 -5.19 -4.29 6.49
CA ASP A 60 -3.94 -4.04 5.79
C ASP A 60 -3.27 -5.37 5.41
N PHE A 61 -2.83 -5.48 4.16
CA PHE A 61 -2.00 -6.58 3.70
C PHE A 61 -0.56 -6.11 3.62
N VAL A 62 0.23 -6.51 4.63
CA VAL A 62 1.54 -5.94 4.90
C VAL A 62 2.63 -6.89 4.42
N ALA A 63 3.52 -6.40 3.57
CA ALA A 63 4.68 -7.15 3.10
C ALA A 63 5.77 -7.26 4.19
N PRO A 64 6.77 -8.17 4.03
CA PRO A 64 7.83 -8.34 5.03
C PRO A 64 8.71 -7.09 5.25
N ASP A 65 8.71 -6.15 4.29
CA ASP A 65 9.37 -4.84 4.40
C ASP A 65 8.48 -3.78 5.07
N GLU A 66 7.43 -4.20 5.79
CA GLU A 66 6.42 -3.38 6.48
C GLU A 66 5.59 -2.48 5.56
N ARG A 67 5.77 -2.57 4.23
CA ARG A 67 4.96 -1.82 3.27
C ARG A 67 3.56 -2.42 3.19
N VAL A 68 2.54 -1.58 3.38
CA VAL A 68 1.15 -1.92 3.10
C VAL A 68 0.96 -2.02 1.58
N MET A 69 0.70 -3.23 1.09
CA MET A 69 0.52 -3.53 -0.34
C MET A 69 -0.94 -3.34 -0.78
N PHE A 70 -1.88 -3.67 0.09
CA PHE A 70 -3.30 -3.45 -0.09
C PHE A 70 -3.90 -3.00 1.23
N ARG A 71 -4.74 -1.98 1.20
CA ARG A 71 -5.53 -1.52 2.34
C ARG A 71 -6.98 -1.44 1.91
N THR A 72 -7.88 -1.99 2.72
CA THR A 72 -9.33 -1.94 2.53
C THR A 72 -10.03 -1.62 3.85
N CYS A 73 -11.33 -1.34 3.81
CA CYS A 73 -12.14 -1.05 4.98
C CYS A 73 -13.57 -1.53 4.77
N GLU A 74 -14.34 -1.61 5.86
CA GLU A 74 -15.71 -2.15 5.83
C GLU A 74 -16.61 -1.42 4.83
N ARG A 75 -16.42 -0.11 4.61
CA ARG A 75 -17.24 0.70 3.68
C ARG A 75 -17.23 0.21 2.24
N GLU A 76 -16.15 -0.43 1.79
CA GLU A 76 -16.01 -0.91 0.40
C GLU A 76 -16.03 -2.44 0.28
N LYS A 77 -16.08 -3.18 1.39
CA LYS A 77 -15.91 -4.64 1.43
C LYS A 77 -16.82 -5.38 0.46
N ASP A 78 -18.08 -4.99 0.37
CA ASP A 78 -19.08 -5.60 -0.52
C ASP A 78 -19.04 -5.08 -1.96
N ARG A 79 -18.10 -4.17 -2.29
CA ARG A 79 -18.00 -3.50 -3.60
C ARG A 79 -16.59 -3.50 -4.20
N VAL A 80 -15.56 -3.80 -3.41
CA VAL A 80 -14.17 -3.78 -3.85
C VAL A 80 -13.80 -5.09 -4.55
N VAL A 81 -13.18 -4.98 -5.72
CA VAL A 81 -12.66 -6.12 -6.48
C VAL A 81 -11.14 -6.08 -6.44
N PHE A 82 -10.55 -7.16 -5.94
CA PHE A 82 -9.10 -7.30 -5.85
C PHE A 82 -8.52 -7.78 -7.18
N GLN A 83 -7.81 -6.91 -7.90
CA GLN A 83 -7.14 -7.31 -9.15
C GLN A 83 -5.70 -7.77 -8.90
N MET A 84 -5.39 -9.01 -9.31
CA MET A 84 -4.03 -9.54 -9.30
C MET A 84 -3.42 -9.64 -10.69
N GLY A 85 -2.11 -9.40 -10.75
CA GLY A 85 -1.25 -9.86 -11.85
C GLY A 85 -0.65 -11.20 -11.47
N THR A 86 -0.90 -12.23 -12.28
CA THR A 86 -0.42 -13.61 -12.04
C THR A 86 -0.18 -14.35 -13.35
N ALA A 87 0.67 -15.37 -13.31
CA ALA A 87 0.94 -16.31 -14.41
C ALA A 87 0.96 -17.77 -13.91
N ASP A 88 0.49 -18.02 -12.69
CA ASP A 88 0.62 -19.28 -11.98
C ASP A 88 -0.67 -19.59 -11.21
N PRO A 89 -1.38 -20.70 -11.54
CA PRO A 89 -2.68 -21.01 -10.92
C PRO A 89 -2.61 -21.16 -9.39
N ASP A 90 -1.58 -21.81 -8.87
CA ASP A 90 -1.49 -22.13 -7.44
C ASP A 90 -1.18 -20.86 -6.62
N ARG A 91 -0.25 -20.02 -7.11
CA ARG A 91 0.05 -18.75 -6.48
C ARG A 91 -1.12 -17.77 -6.55
N ALA A 92 -1.86 -17.76 -7.66
CA ALA A 92 -3.10 -17.00 -7.78
C ALA A 92 -4.09 -17.40 -6.69
N LEU A 93 -4.29 -18.69 -6.47
CA LEU A 93 -5.20 -19.19 -5.43
C LEU A 93 -4.74 -18.83 -4.02
N ILE A 94 -3.43 -18.93 -3.72
CA ILE A 94 -2.89 -18.50 -2.42
C ILE A 94 -3.23 -17.04 -2.14
N VAL A 95 -3.05 -16.16 -3.12
CA VAL A 95 -3.34 -14.72 -2.98
C VAL A 95 -4.85 -14.47 -2.89
N ALA A 96 -5.66 -15.17 -3.68
CA ALA A 96 -7.11 -15.05 -3.62
C ALA A 96 -7.65 -15.44 -2.24
N LYS A 97 -7.15 -16.55 -1.68
CA LYS A 97 -7.47 -17.00 -0.31
C LYS A 97 -7.03 -16.03 0.77
N LEU A 98 -5.91 -15.36 0.58
CA LEU A 98 -5.43 -14.35 1.52
C LEU A 98 -6.44 -13.19 1.67
N VAL A 99 -7.08 -12.77 0.58
CA VAL A 99 -7.95 -11.58 0.56
C VAL A 99 -9.46 -11.88 0.58
N GLU A 100 -9.89 -13.13 0.38
CA GLU A 100 -11.30 -13.46 0.07
C GLU A 100 -12.33 -13.04 1.14
N GLN A 101 -11.90 -12.77 2.37
CA GLN A 101 -12.77 -12.35 3.47
C GLN A 101 -12.97 -10.82 3.55
N ASP A 102 -12.16 -10.06 2.81
CA ASP A 102 -12.10 -8.60 2.91
C ASP A 102 -12.48 -7.91 1.59
N VAL A 103 -12.82 -8.68 0.54
CA VAL A 103 -13.19 -8.16 -0.78
C VAL A 103 -14.41 -8.87 -1.35
N ALA A 104 -15.12 -8.20 -2.25
CA ALA A 104 -16.35 -8.71 -2.85
C ALA A 104 -16.11 -9.71 -3.98
N ALA A 105 -14.96 -9.60 -4.65
CA ALA A 105 -14.55 -10.47 -5.75
C ALA A 105 -13.04 -10.39 -5.98
N VAL A 106 -12.51 -11.36 -6.73
CA VAL A 106 -11.13 -11.33 -7.25
C VAL A 106 -11.13 -11.23 -8.77
N ASP A 107 -10.16 -10.51 -9.32
CA ASP A 107 -10.00 -10.30 -10.76
C ASP A 107 -8.58 -10.63 -11.23
N VAL A 108 -8.46 -11.24 -12.40
CA VAL A 108 -7.16 -11.49 -13.04
C VAL A 108 -6.91 -10.51 -14.17
N ASN A 109 -5.80 -9.78 -14.09
CA ASN A 109 -5.35 -8.89 -15.16
C ASN A 109 -4.74 -9.69 -16.32
N MET A 110 -5.37 -9.60 -17.48
CA MET A 110 -4.91 -10.19 -18.75
C MET A 110 -4.72 -9.11 -19.83
N GLY A 111 -4.62 -7.84 -19.44
CA GLY A 111 -4.66 -6.71 -20.37
C GLY A 111 -3.50 -5.72 -20.25
N CYS A 112 -2.67 -5.81 -19.21
CA CYS A 112 -1.55 -4.90 -18.97
C CYS A 112 -0.42 -5.14 -19.99
N PRO A 113 -0.07 -4.15 -20.85
CA PRO A 113 0.99 -4.31 -21.85
C PRO A 113 2.36 -3.88 -21.33
N LYS A 114 2.48 -3.46 -20.05
CA LYS A 114 3.73 -2.92 -19.49
C LYS A 114 4.75 -4.04 -19.27
N GLU A 115 6.03 -3.72 -19.49
CA GLU A 115 7.11 -4.71 -19.45
C GLU A 115 7.19 -5.50 -18.14
N TYR A 116 6.96 -4.86 -16.99
CA TYR A 116 7.03 -5.55 -15.70
C TYR A 116 5.97 -6.66 -15.56
N SER A 117 4.84 -6.53 -16.27
CA SER A 117 3.77 -7.54 -16.30
C SER A 117 4.10 -8.61 -17.34
N THR A 118 4.43 -8.20 -18.58
CA THR A 118 4.69 -9.14 -19.67
C THR A 118 5.95 -9.98 -19.49
N LYS A 119 7.03 -9.44 -18.90
CA LYS A 119 8.25 -10.21 -18.58
C LYS A 119 8.02 -11.29 -17.53
N GLY A 120 7.04 -11.09 -16.65
CA GLY A 120 6.60 -12.10 -15.67
C GLY A 120 5.58 -13.11 -16.23
N GLY A 121 5.26 -13.05 -17.53
CA GLY A 121 4.24 -13.89 -18.15
C GLY A 121 2.80 -13.49 -17.79
N MET A 122 2.60 -12.31 -17.20
CA MET A 122 1.31 -11.80 -16.71
C MET A 122 0.70 -10.79 -17.69
N GLY A 123 -0.50 -10.30 -17.38
CA GLY A 123 -1.14 -9.24 -18.15
C GLY A 123 -1.38 -9.66 -19.59
N ALA A 124 -1.06 -8.79 -20.55
CA ALA A 124 -1.30 -9.06 -21.97
C ALA A 124 -0.44 -10.21 -22.54
N ALA A 125 0.55 -10.73 -21.80
CA ALA A 125 1.28 -11.94 -22.20
C ALA A 125 0.44 -13.22 -22.04
N LEU A 126 -0.56 -13.22 -21.14
CA LEU A 126 -1.48 -14.35 -21.01
C LEU A 126 -2.35 -14.55 -22.25
N LEU A 127 -2.61 -13.48 -23.01
CA LEU A 127 -3.48 -13.53 -24.19
C LEU A 127 -2.95 -14.45 -25.30
N SER A 128 -1.64 -14.72 -25.33
CA SER A 128 -1.02 -15.68 -26.25
C SER A 128 -1.04 -17.12 -25.75
N ASP A 129 -1.53 -17.37 -24.52
CA ASP A 129 -1.59 -18.69 -23.90
C ASP A 129 -2.98 -18.93 -23.26
N PRO A 130 -4.02 -19.22 -24.08
CA PRO A 130 -5.38 -19.44 -23.59
C PRO A 130 -5.50 -20.62 -22.61
N ASP A 131 -4.63 -21.62 -22.72
CA ASP A 131 -4.67 -22.80 -21.85
C ASP A 131 -4.21 -22.44 -20.43
N LYS A 132 -3.17 -21.60 -20.30
CA LYS A 132 -2.78 -21.01 -19.01
C LYS A 132 -3.87 -20.11 -18.42
N ILE A 133 -4.56 -19.32 -19.25
CA ILE A 133 -5.74 -18.54 -18.80
C ILE A 133 -6.78 -19.46 -18.18
N VAL A 134 -7.15 -20.54 -18.86
CA VAL A 134 -8.14 -21.52 -18.38
C VAL A 134 -7.69 -22.15 -17.06
N ALA A 135 -6.43 -22.57 -16.97
CA ALA A 135 -5.89 -23.18 -15.76
C ALA A 135 -5.94 -22.24 -14.55
N ILE A 136 -5.56 -20.97 -14.71
CA ILE A 136 -5.63 -19.96 -13.64
C ILE A 136 -7.08 -19.74 -13.20
N LEU A 137 -7.98 -19.48 -14.16
CA LEU A 137 -9.37 -19.16 -13.84
C LEU A 137 -10.13 -20.33 -13.21
N GLN A 138 -9.97 -21.55 -13.72
CA GLN A 138 -10.60 -22.75 -13.14
C GLN A 138 -10.12 -23.00 -11.72
N LYS A 139 -8.81 -22.81 -11.45
CA LYS A 139 -8.24 -22.96 -10.10
C LYS A 139 -8.81 -21.94 -9.13
N LEU A 140 -8.99 -20.69 -9.57
CA LEU A 140 -9.61 -19.64 -8.76
C LEU A 140 -11.10 -19.92 -8.51
N VAL A 141 -11.88 -20.15 -9.57
CA VAL A 141 -13.34 -20.37 -9.48
C VAL A 141 -13.68 -21.56 -8.58
N SER A 142 -12.91 -22.64 -8.64
CA SER A 142 -13.09 -23.81 -7.76
C SER A 142 -12.56 -23.61 -6.35
N GLY A 143 -11.66 -22.64 -6.16
CA GLY A 143 -10.90 -22.47 -4.93
C GLY A 143 -11.50 -21.46 -3.96
N VAL A 144 -12.06 -20.34 -4.42
CA VAL A 144 -12.60 -19.27 -3.56
C VAL A 144 -14.13 -19.30 -3.46
N SER A 145 -14.67 -18.70 -2.38
CA SER A 145 -16.12 -18.60 -2.16
C SER A 145 -16.75 -17.34 -2.74
N ILE A 146 -15.95 -16.43 -3.30
CA ILE A 146 -16.38 -15.17 -3.89
C ILE A 146 -16.26 -15.21 -5.42
N PRO A 147 -17.01 -14.35 -6.15
CA PRO A 147 -16.91 -14.28 -7.61
C PRO A 147 -15.48 -14.05 -8.12
N VAL A 148 -15.15 -14.71 -9.24
CA VAL A 148 -13.90 -14.49 -9.99
C VAL A 148 -14.24 -13.80 -11.30
N THR A 149 -13.54 -12.72 -11.63
CA THR A 149 -13.64 -12.04 -12.93
C THR A 149 -12.28 -11.98 -13.61
N CYS A 150 -12.24 -11.55 -14.87
CA CYS A 150 -10.98 -11.18 -15.50
C CYS A 150 -11.14 -9.96 -16.42
N LYS A 151 -10.03 -9.26 -16.64
CA LYS A 151 -9.97 -8.10 -17.54
C LYS A 151 -9.00 -8.34 -18.69
N ILE A 152 -9.51 -8.32 -19.92
CA ILE A 152 -8.75 -8.57 -21.15
C ILE A 152 -8.62 -7.30 -22.02
N ARG A 153 -7.72 -7.36 -22.99
CA ARG A 153 -7.76 -6.57 -24.23
C ARG A 153 -8.27 -7.45 -25.37
N ILE A 154 -8.75 -6.83 -26.44
CA ILE A 154 -9.16 -7.53 -27.65
C ILE A 154 -7.95 -8.11 -28.39
N LEU A 155 -8.21 -9.12 -29.23
CA LEU A 155 -7.24 -9.77 -30.11
C LEU A 155 -7.33 -9.22 -31.55
N PRO A 156 -6.34 -9.50 -32.43
CA PRO A 156 -6.27 -8.93 -33.77
C PRO A 156 -7.54 -9.12 -34.62
N SER A 157 -8.24 -10.23 -34.44
CA SER A 157 -9.54 -10.48 -35.09
C SER A 157 -10.71 -10.61 -34.12
N LEU A 158 -11.92 -10.35 -34.65
CA LEU A 158 -13.19 -10.60 -33.95
C LEU A 158 -13.34 -12.07 -33.56
N GLU A 159 -12.98 -12.99 -34.45
CA GLU A 159 -13.09 -14.44 -34.23
C GLU A 159 -12.20 -14.90 -33.07
N GLU A 160 -10.94 -14.46 -33.05
CA GLU A 160 -10.02 -14.77 -31.95
C GLU A 160 -10.53 -14.20 -30.62
N THR A 161 -11.01 -12.95 -30.62
CA THR A 161 -11.58 -12.31 -29.43
C THR A 161 -12.79 -13.11 -28.90
N VAL A 162 -13.71 -13.47 -29.79
CA VAL A 162 -14.92 -14.27 -29.47
C VAL A 162 -14.55 -15.66 -28.96
N SER A 163 -13.59 -16.31 -29.61
CA SER A 163 -13.08 -17.63 -29.21
C SER A 163 -12.50 -17.60 -27.80
N LEU A 164 -11.68 -16.58 -27.50
CA LEU A 164 -11.10 -16.39 -26.17
C LEU A 164 -12.16 -16.17 -25.09
N VAL A 165 -13.13 -15.27 -25.30
CA VAL A 165 -14.16 -15.00 -24.28
C VAL A 165 -15.07 -16.21 -24.03
N ARG A 166 -15.38 -17.02 -25.05
CA ARG A 166 -16.10 -18.29 -24.88
C ARG A 166 -15.31 -19.31 -24.08
N ARG A 167 -13.99 -19.37 -24.26
CA ARG A 167 -13.11 -20.22 -23.44
C ARG A 167 -13.09 -19.74 -21.99
N ILE A 168 -12.99 -18.43 -21.77
CA ILE A 168 -13.05 -17.81 -20.44
C ILE A 168 -14.39 -18.12 -19.76
N GLU A 169 -15.53 -17.95 -20.44
CA GLU A 169 -16.85 -18.25 -19.87
C GLU A 169 -16.95 -19.68 -19.34
N LYS A 170 -16.42 -20.67 -20.08
CA LYS A 170 -16.43 -22.09 -19.68
C LYS A 170 -15.67 -22.38 -18.37
N THR A 171 -14.84 -21.46 -17.90
CA THR A 171 -14.14 -21.60 -16.61
C THR A 171 -15.03 -21.31 -15.40
N GLY A 172 -16.20 -20.69 -15.61
CA GLY A 172 -17.14 -20.34 -14.56
C GLY A 172 -16.92 -18.95 -13.94
N VAL A 173 -16.14 -18.07 -14.59
CA VAL A 173 -16.02 -16.68 -14.13
C VAL A 173 -17.37 -15.96 -14.14
N ALA A 174 -17.54 -15.03 -13.18
CA ALA A 174 -18.78 -14.30 -12.99
C ALA A 174 -18.99 -13.16 -13.98
N ALA A 175 -17.91 -12.61 -14.56
CA ALA A 175 -17.94 -11.56 -15.59
C ALA A 175 -16.58 -11.43 -16.29
N VAL A 176 -16.59 -10.79 -17.46
CA VAL A 176 -15.37 -10.41 -18.20
C VAL A 176 -15.40 -8.94 -18.57
N ALA A 177 -14.35 -8.20 -18.18
CA ALA A 177 -14.15 -6.83 -18.61
C ALA A 177 -13.32 -6.78 -19.91
N VAL A 178 -13.84 -6.13 -20.94
CA VAL A 178 -13.20 -6.07 -22.27
C VAL A 178 -12.78 -4.64 -22.58
N HIS A 179 -11.47 -4.40 -22.64
CA HIS A 179 -10.94 -3.17 -23.21
C HIS A 179 -10.88 -3.32 -24.73
N GLY A 180 -11.71 -2.55 -25.45
CA GLY A 180 -11.80 -2.53 -26.91
C GLY A 180 -10.60 -1.94 -27.66
N ARG A 181 -9.38 -2.18 -27.17
CA ARG A 181 -8.12 -1.83 -27.86
C ARG A 181 -7.15 -2.99 -27.81
N LEU A 182 -6.41 -3.21 -28.88
CA LEU A 182 -5.32 -4.18 -28.99
C LEU A 182 -4.20 -3.86 -28.00
N LYS A 183 -3.33 -4.82 -27.70
CA LYS A 183 -2.21 -4.65 -26.76
C LYS A 183 -1.28 -3.48 -27.13
N GLU A 184 -1.02 -3.31 -28.42
CA GLU A 184 -0.12 -2.32 -29.00
C GLU A 184 -0.77 -0.93 -29.03
N GLU A 185 -2.10 -0.88 -29.06
CA GLU A 185 -2.86 0.36 -29.16
C GLU A 185 -2.82 1.19 -27.88
N ARG A 186 -2.52 2.47 -28.10
CA ARG A 186 -2.48 3.54 -27.10
C ARG A 186 -3.81 4.30 -27.04
N PRO A 187 -4.05 5.10 -25.98
CA PRO A 187 -5.29 5.87 -25.82
C PRO A 187 -5.70 6.75 -27.00
N ARG A 188 -4.75 7.20 -27.82
CA ARG A 188 -5.01 7.99 -29.03
C ARG A 188 -5.65 7.21 -30.19
N HIS A 189 -5.56 5.88 -30.17
CA HIS A 189 -6.18 5.05 -31.19
C HIS A 189 -7.67 4.90 -30.88
N PRO A 190 -8.53 4.75 -31.90
CA PRO A 190 -9.97 4.59 -31.69
C PRO A 190 -10.28 3.34 -30.87
N LEU A 191 -11.47 3.31 -30.29
CA LEU A 191 -12.01 2.15 -29.58
C LEU A 191 -12.76 1.26 -30.57
N HIS A 192 -12.45 -0.03 -30.59
CA HIS A 192 -13.13 -1.04 -31.41
C HIS A 192 -14.39 -1.55 -30.68
N LEU A 193 -15.51 -0.86 -30.89
CA LEU A 193 -16.80 -1.20 -30.27
C LEU A 193 -17.37 -2.52 -30.79
N ASP A 194 -17.14 -2.81 -32.06
CA ASP A 194 -17.55 -4.05 -32.74
C ASP A 194 -16.98 -5.30 -32.04
N HIS A 195 -15.73 -5.25 -31.57
CA HIS A 195 -15.16 -6.33 -30.76
C HIS A 195 -15.87 -6.53 -29.42
N ILE A 196 -16.22 -5.43 -28.74
CA ILE A 196 -16.96 -5.51 -27.47
C ILE A 196 -18.38 -6.04 -27.71
N GLN A 197 -19.05 -5.59 -28.77
CA GLN A 197 -20.38 -6.06 -29.15
C GLN A 197 -20.37 -7.55 -29.50
N ALA A 198 -19.38 -8.00 -30.28
CA ALA A 198 -19.22 -9.40 -30.65
C ALA A 198 -18.98 -10.28 -29.40
N ALA A 199 -18.13 -9.83 -28.48
CA ALA A 199 -17.91 -10.52 -27.21
C ALA A 199 -19.20 -10.59 -26.38
N ALA A 200 -19.92 -9.47 -26.22
CA ALA A 200 -21.15 -9.39 -25.43
C ALA A 200 -22.29 -10.28 -25.97
N ARG A 201 -22.39 -10.46 -27.30
CA ARG A 201 -23.37 -11.36 -27.91
C ARG A 201 -22.96 -12.84 -27.83
N ALA A 202 -21.67 -13.12 -27.67
CA ALA A 202 -21.14 -14.48 -27.78
C ALA A 202 -21.20 -15.29 -26.49
N VAL A 203 -21.40 -14.64 -25.34
CA VAL A 203 -21.40 -15.24 -24.00
C VAL A 203 -22.64 -14.82 -23.20
N SER A 204 -23.02 -15.64 -22.22
CA SER A 204 -24.15 -15.41 -21.31
C SER A 204 -23.77 -14.63 -20.05
N ILE A 205 -22.50 -14.72 -19.63
CA ILE A 205 -21.95 -13.95 -18.51
C ILE A 205 -21.93 -12.44 -18.83
N PRO A 206 -22.02 -11.55 -17.82
CA PRO A 206 -21.91 -10.12 -18.03
C PRO A 206 -20.56 -9.73 -18.66
N VAL A 207 -20.63 -9.00 -19.78
CA VAL A 207 -19.49 -8.27 -20.34
C VAL A 207 -19.50 -6.83 -19.80
N ILE A 208 -18.34 -6.36 -19.35
CA ILE A 208 -18.12 -5.00 -18.86
C ILE A 208 -17.29 -4.22 -19.89
N ALA A 209 -17.90 -3.23 -20.54
CA ALA A 209 -17.23 -2.43 -21.57
C ALA A 209 -16.21 -1.48 -20.95
N ASN A 210 -15.00 -1.44 -21.51
CA ASN A 210 -13.91 -0.57 -21.06
C ASN A 210 -13.19 0.12 -22.22
N GLY A 211 -12.68 1.33 -21.96
CA GLY A 211 -11.84 2.09 -22.88
C GLY A 211 -12.47 3.37 -23.44
N GLY A 212 -13.74 3.65 -23.14
CA GLY A 212 -14.50 4.79 -23.67
C GLY A 212 -14.18 6.18 -23.07
N SER A 213 -13.33 6.29 -22.05
CA SER A 213 -12.99 7.59 -21.45
C SER A 213 -12.43 8.60 -22.48
N LEU A 214 -12.88 9.85 -22.43
CA LEU A 214 -12.69 10.95 -23.41
C LEU A 214 -13.42 10.77 -24.74
N ASP A 215 -13.29 9.58 -25.33
CA ASP A 215 -13.76 9.35 -26.70
C ASP A 215 -15.29 9.29 -26.74
N LEU A 216 -15.86 8.56 -25.78
CA LEU A 216 -17.29 8.26 -25.69
C LEU A 216 -17.92 8.71 -24.37
N VAL A 217 -17.13 8.82 -23.30
CA VAL A 217 -17.62 9.16 -21.95
C VAL A 217 -16.87 10.35 -21.41
N LYS A 218 -17.59 11.46 -21.24
CA LYS A 218 -17.13 12.71 -20.61
C LYS A 218 -17.94 13.04 -19.34
N THR A 219 -19.22 12.66 -19.30
CA THR A 219 -20.11 12.86 -18.16
C THR A 219 -20.82 11.56 -17.78
N ASN A 220 -21.53 11.55 -16.65
CA ASN A 220 -22.35 10.41 -16.22
C ASN A 220 -23.38 10.01 -17.29
N SER A 221 -24.06 10.98 -17.93
CA SER A 221 -25.07 10.71 -18.97
C SER A 221 -24.55 9.92 -20.17
N ASP A 222 -23.25 10.01 -20.46
CA ASP A 222 -22.62 9.30 -21.56
C ASP A 222 -22.40 7.80 -21.26
N ILE A 223 -22.41 7.41 -19.99
CA ILE A 223 -22.14 6.03 -19.55
C ILE A 223 -23.17 5.08 -20.15
N GLU A 224 -24.46 5.44 -20.07
CA GLU A 224 -25.55 4.63 -20.62
C GLU A 224 -25.51 4.59 -22.16
N ALA A 225 -25.09 5.67 -22.82
CA ALA A 225 -24.88 5.67 -24.26
C ALA A 225 -23.75 4.69 -24.66
N PHE A 226 -22.63 4.68 -23.93
CA PHE A 226 -21.53 3.74 -24.17
C PHE A 226 -21.93 2.29 -23.86
N ARG A 227 -22.70 2.05 -22.79
CA ARG A 227 -23.24 0.73 -22.47
C ARG A 227 -24.11 0.19 -23.61
N ARG A 228 -25.08 0.98 -24.09
CA ARG A 228 -25.95 0.61 -25.21
C ARG A 228 -25.17 0.40 -26.50
N ALA A 229 -24.26 1.32 -26.84
CA ALA A 229 -23.45 1.23 -28.05
C ALA A 229 -22.53 0.02 -28.07
N SER A 230 -22.01 -0.42 -26.91
CA SER A 230 -21.18 -1.62 -26.82
C SER A 230 -21.97 -2.93 -26.72
N GLY A 231 -23.28 -2.88 -26.46
CA GLY A 231 -24.10 -4.06 -26.18
C GLY A 231 -23.72 -4.77 -24.87
N ALA A 232 -22.86 -4.15 -24.05
CA ALA A 232 -22.37 -4.71 -22.81
C ALA A 232 -23.40 -4.60 -21.68
N SER A 233 -23.25 -5.42 -20.65
CA SER A 233 -24.13 -5.36 -19.48
C SER A 233 -23.81 -4.18 -18.57
N SER A 234 -22.55 -3.74 -18.56
CA SER A 234 -21.99 -2.81 -17.57
C SER A 234 -20.85 -2.00 -18.18
N VAL A 235 -20.44 -0.92 -17.53
CA VAL A 235 -19.36 -0.04 -17.98
C VAL A 235 -18.30 0.13 -16.90
N MET A 236 -17.03 0.08 -17.31
CA MET A 236 -15.88 0.32 -16.45
C MET A 236 -15.08 1.53 -16.94
N LEU A 237 -14.88 2.53 -16.07
CA LEU A 237 -14.18 3.79 -16.38
C LEU A 237 -12.83 3.89 -15.67
N ALA A 238 -11.79 4.24 -16.44
CA ALA A 238 -10.43 4.43 -15.93
C ALA A 238 -10.06 5.91 -15.91
N ARG A 239 -9.63 6.43 -17.07
CA ARG A 239 -9.07 7.78 -17.20
C ARG A 239 -10.06 8.88 -16.81
N ALA A 240 -11.34 8.74 -17.17
CA ALA A 240 -12.36 9.71 -16.81
C ALA A 240 -12.45 9.88 -15.29
N ALA A 241 -12.52 8.77 -14.55
CA ALA A 241 -12.55 8.77 -13.08
C ALA A 241 -11.22 9.23 -12.46
N MET A 242 -10.07 8.87 -13.05
CA MET A 242 -8.76 9.34 -12.61
C MET A 242 -8.63 10.86 -12.66
N TRP A 243 -9.20 11.52 -13.67
CA TRP A 243 -9.16 12.98 -13.78
C TRP A 243 -10.21 13.65 -12.94
N ASN A 244 -11.41 13.08 -12.89
CA ASN A 244 -12.49 13.55 -12.04
C ASN A 244 -13.42 12.39 -11.69
N ALA A 245 -13.32 11.91 -10.44
CA ALA A 245 -14.11 10.78 -9.95
C ALA A 245 -15.62 11.07 -9.95
N SER A 246 -16.03 12.34 -9.92
CA SER A 246 -17.45 12.72 -10.01
C SER A 246 -18.10 12.44 -11.37
N VAL A 247 -17.36 11.86 -12.34
CA VAL A 247 -17.95 11.29 -13.56
C VAL A 247 -19.02 10.23 -13.26
N PHE A 248 -18.98 9.59 -12.08
CA PHE A 248 -20.01 8.67 -11.63
C PHE A 248 -21.26 9.35 -11.08
N MET A 249 -21.22 10.66 -10.79
CA MET A 249 -22.33 11.38 -10.18
C MET A 249 -23.44 11.69 -11.19
N GLU A 250 -24.66 11.26 -10.91
CA GLU A 250 -25.83 11.49 -11.77
C GLU A 250 -26.12 12.99 -12.01
N GLY A 251 -25.87 13.83 -11.00
CA GLY A 251 -26.03 15.29 -11.06
C GLY A 251 -25.02 16.02 -11.95
N GLY A 252 -24.06 15.31 -12.55
CA GLY A 252 -23.00 15.86 -13.38
C GLY A 252 -21.68 16.05 -12.64
N PRO A 253 -20.59 16.37 -13.37
CA PRO A 253 -19.27 16.47 -12.78
C PRO A 253 -19.15 17.70 -11.87
N LEU A 254 -18.60 17.50 -10.68
CA LEU A 254 -18.25 18.55 -9.74
C LEU A 254 -17.01 19.33 -10.20
N PRO A 255 -16.84 20.58 -9.72
CA PRO A 255 -15.60 21.33 -9.87
C PRO A 255 -14.39 20.51 -9.39
N LEU A 256 -13.28 20.59 -10.12
CA LEU A 256 -12.09 19.78 -9.87
C LEU A 256 -11.52 20.00 -8.47
N GLU A 257 -11.55 21.25 -8.01
CA GLU A 257 -11.02 21.67 -6.72
C GLU A 257 -11.76 20.98 -5.57
N ALA A 258 -13.09 20.85 -5.65
CA ALA A 258 -13.90 20.13 -4.66
C ALA A 258 -13.56 18.63 -4.64
N VAL A 259 -13.41 18.02 -5.82
CA VAL A 259 -13.06 16.59 -5.97
C VAL A 259 -11.67 16.29 -5.42
N MET A 260 -10.72 17.19 -5.64
CA MET A 260 -9.36 17.09 -5.10
C MET A 260 -9.34 17.23 -3.57
N GLU A 261 -10.16 18.13 -3.02
CA GLU A 261 -10.32 18.29 -1.58
C GLU A 261 -10.91 17.03 -0.93
N ASP A 262 -11.98 16.47 -1.52
CA ASP A 262 -12.60 15.22 -1.05
C ASP A 262 -11.64 14.02 -1.13
N TYR A 263 -10.88 13.91 -2.22
CA TYR A 263 -9.80 12.92 -2.34
C TYR A 263 -8.77 13.06 -1.22
N LEU A 264 -8.30 14.28 -0.97
CA LEU A 264 -7.28 14.57 0.03
C LEU A 264 -7.79 14.26 1.44
N LYS A 265 -9.05 14.57 1.75
CA LYS A 265 -9.69 14.19 3.01
C LYS A 265 -9.65 12.68 3.25
N HIS A 266 -9.95 11.86 2.23
CA HIS A 266 -9.79 10.40 2.33
C HIS A 266 -8.32 9.99 2.51
N ALA A 267 -7.40 10.60 1.76
CA ALA A 267 -5.98 10.32 1.88
C ALA A 267 -5.44 10.61 3.29
N ILE A 268 -5.89 11.68 3.93
CA ILE A 268 -5.54 12.04 5.31
C ILE A 268 -6.12 11.02 6.30
N ARG A 269 -7.43 10.73 6.23
CA ARG A 269 -8.12 9.79 7.14
C ARG A 269 -7.49 8.41 7.15
N TYR A 270 -7.15 7.90 5.97
CA TYR A 270 -6.62 6.55 5.81
C TYR A 270 -5.09 6.50 5.75
N ASN A 271 -4.41 7.57 6.20
CA ASN A 271 -2.96 7.68 6.25
C ASN A 271 -2.28 7.18 4.95
N ASN A 272 -2.77 7.69 3.81
CA ASN A 272 -2.24 7.33 2.50
C ASN A 272 -0.86 7.98 2.30
N HIS A 273 0.03 7.26 1.62
CA HIS A 273 1.40 7.73 1.44
C HIS A 273 1.46 9.03 0.62
N ALA A 274 2.18 10.04 1.11
CA ALA A 274 2.26 11.38 0.51
C ALA A 274 2.60 11.36 -0.99
N PHE A 275 3.58 10.56 -1.40
CA PHE A 275 3.93 10.40 -2.83
C PHE A 275 2.74 9.90 -3.69
N ASN A 276 1.95 8.95 -3.17
CA ASN A 276 0.79 8.42 -3.88
C ASN A 276 -0.34 9.47 -3.94
N THR A 277 -0.60 10.15 -2.82
CA THR A 277 -1.56 11.25 -2.75
C THR A 277 -1.22 12.33 -3.77
N LYS A 278 0.02 12.80 -3.78
CA LYS A 278 0.55 13.77 -4.75
C LYS A 278 0.42 13.29 -6.19
N TYR A 279 0.77 12.03 -6.46
CA TYR A 279 0.66 11.46 -7.81
C TYR A 279 -0.77 11.57 -8.35
N CYS A 280 -1.77 11.18 -7.57
CA CYS A 280 -3.18 11.22 -7.98
C CYS A 280 -3.70 12.65 -8.16
N LEU A 281 -3.37 13.57 -7.23
CA LEU A 281 -3.71 14.99 -7.37
C LEU A 281 -3.08 15.61 -8.62
N CYS A 282 -1.84 15.25 -8.96
CA CYS A 282 -1.21 15.67 -10.22
C CYS A 282 -1.92 15.08 -11.45
N GLN A 283 -2.43 13.83 -11.37
CA GLN A 283 -3.24 13.28 -12.46
C GLN A 283 -4.56 14.04 -12.65
N MET A 284 -5.18 14.51 -11.56
CA MET A 284 -6.38 15.34 -11.60
C MET A 284 -6.11 16.72 -12.23
N LEU A 285 -5.00 17.38 -11.83
CA LEU A 285 -4.61 18.68 -12.38
C LEU A 285 -4.29 18.65 -13.88
N ARG A 286 -3.73 17.54 -14.39
CA ARG A 286 -3.34 17.37 -15.80
C ARG A 286 -2.49 18.53 -16.35
N ASP A 287 -3.11 19.42 -17.13
CA ASP A 287 -2.54 20.60 -17.77
C ASP A 287 -2.43 21.81 -16.82
N LYS A 288 -3.13 21.78 -15.68
CA LYS A 288 -3.07 22.80 -14.63
C LYS A 288 -1.91 22.62 -13.65
N VAL A 289 -0.95 21.74 -13.93
CA VAL A 289 0.21 21.49 -13.03
C VAL A 289 1.13 22.71 -12.86
N GLU A 290 1.09 23.67 -13.80
CA GLU A 290 1.83 24.94 -13.73
C GLU A 290 1.09 26.06 -12.99
N SER A 291 -0.15 25.80 -12.55
CA SER A 291 -0.90 26.74 -11.70
C SER A 291 -0.18 26.97 -10.36
N PRO A 292 -0.51 28.05 -9.62
CA PRO A 292 0.05 28.27 -8.28
C PRO A 292 -0.13 27.05 -7.36
N LEU A 293 -1.32 26.46 -7.34
CA LEU A 293 -1.61 25.22 -6.61
C LEU A 293 -0.77 24.04 -7.11
N GLY A 294 -0.65 23.87 -8.42
CA GLY A 294 0.15 22.80 -9.02
C GLY A 294 1.63 22.88 -8.63
N LYS A 295 2.21 24.09 -8.60
CA LYS A 295 3.59 24.31 -8.16
C LYS A 295 3.78 24.03 -6.66
N GLN A 296 2.84 24.44 -5.82
CA GLN A 296 2.87 24.12 -4.38
C GLN A 296 2.79 22.61 -4.15
N LEU A 297 1.87 21.91 -4.83
CA LEU A 297 1.76 20.46 -4.77
C LEU A 297 3.04 19.75 -5.26
N GLN A 298 3.67 20.26 -6.31
CA GLN A 298 4.96 19.74 -6.79
C GLN A 298 6.10 19.95 -5.80
N ALA A 299 6.09 21.03 -5.02
CA ALA A 299 7.09 21.27 -3.98
C ALA A 299 6.88 20.37 -2.75
N ALA A 300 5.62 20.08 -2.38
CA ALA A 300 5.28 19.31 -1.20
C ALA A 300 5.85 17.88 -1.19
N GLN A 301 6.42 17.49 -0.05
CA GLN A 301 7.03 16.20 0.25
C GLN A 301 6.24 15.39 1.30
N THR A 302 5.48 16.08 2.16
CA THR A 302 4.71 15.46 3.24
C THR A 302 3.20 15.63 3.03
N THR A 303 2.38 14.78 3.66
CA THR A 303 0.92 14.93 3.63
C THR A 303 0.47 16.23 4.28
N GLN A 304 1.22 16.72 5.27
CA GLN A 304 0.97 18.02 5.90
C GLN A 304 1.15 19.18 4.91
N GLU A 305 2.29 19.23 4.20
CA GLU A 305 2.55 20.26 3.18
C GLU A 305 1.52 20.20 2.03
N ILE A 306 1.10 18.99 1.64
CA ILE A 306 -0.01 18.84 0.68
C ILE A 306 -1.30 19.43 1.27
N SER A 307 -1.61 19.16 2.54
CA SER A 307 -2.80 19.70 3.20
C SER A 307 -2.75 21.24 3.29
N GLU A 308 -1.59 21.81 3.55
CA GLU A 308 -1.36 23.26 3.56
C GLU A 308 -1.65 23.91 2.21
N ALA A 309 -1.20 23.29 1.11
CA ALA A 309 -1.46 23.79 -0.25
C ALA A 309 -2.96 23.86 -0.60
N PHE A 310 -3.79 23.03 0.05
CA PHE A 310 -5.25 23.00 -0.14
C PHE A 310 -6.03 23.71 0.96
N GLY A 311 -5.36 24.36 1.92
CA GLY A 311 -6.04 25.01 3.06
C GLY A 311 -6.70 24.03 4.03
N LEU A 312 -6.21 22.80 4.12
CA LEU A 312 -6.73 21.73 4.98
C LEU A 312 -5.83 21.47 6.21
N GLN A 313 -5.08 22.47 6.69
CA GLN A 313 -4.16 22.29 7.83
C GLN A 313 -4.90 21.85 9.09
N GLU A 314 -6.00 22.54 9.41
CA GLU A 314 -6.79 22.26 10.62
C GLU A 314 -7.41 20.86 10.56
N PHE A 315 -7.94 20.48 9.40
CA PHE A 315 -8.48 19.14 9.18
C PHE A 315 -7.39 18.06 9.32
N TYR A 316 -6.20 18.28 8.75
CA TYR A 316 -5.07 17.38 8.90
C TYR A 316 -4.71 17.17 10.38
N GLN A 317 -4.53 18.27 11.13
CA GLN A 317 -4.16 18.21 12.55
C GLN A 317 -5.23 17.49 13.37
N GLN A 318 -6.50 17.83 13.16
CA GLN A 318 -7.63 17.19 13.84
C GLN A 318 -7.61 15.66 13.65
N ILE A 319 -7.39 15.19 12.42
CA ILE A 319 -7.30 13.74 12.15
C ILE A 319 -6.06 13.13 12.80
N GLN A 320 -4.89 13.79 12.75
CA GLN A 320 -3.69 13.25 13.41
C GLN A 320 -3.88 13.10 14.93
N ASP A 321 -4.53 14.08 15.58
CA ASP A 321 -4.83 14.03 17.00
C ASP A 321 -5.77 12.87 17.33
N GLN A 322 -6.82 12.67 16.53
CA GLN A 322 -7.75 11.54 16.69
C GLN A 322 -7.04 10.19 16.54
N LEU A 323 -6.18 10.05 15.53
CA LEU A 323 -5.40 8.83 15.32
C LEU A 323 -4.41 8.60 16.47
N GLN A 324 -3.82 9.66 17.03
CA GLN A 324 -2.90 9.55 18.16
C GLN A 324 -3.62 9.13 19.45
N VAL A 325 -4.81 9.69 19.72
CA VAL A 325 -5.65 9.27 20.86
C VAL A 325 -6.00 7.78 20.74
N LYS A 326 -6.42 7.32 19.55
CA LYS A 326 -6.68 5.89 19.30
C LYS A 326 -5.44 5.05 19.58
N ARG A 327 -4.26 5.42 19.06
CA ARG A 327 -3.00 4.69 19.32
C ARG A 327 -2.72 4.57 20.81
N ASN A 328 -2.82 5.69 21.54
CA ASN A 328 -2.58 5.72 22.98
C ASN A 328 -3.56 4.79 23.72
N SER A 329 -4.84 4.77 23.33
CA SER A 329 -5.85 3.92 23.96
C SER A 329 -5.60 2.41 23.74
N LEU A 330 -5.10 2.04 22.55
CA LEU A 330 -4.76 0.65 22.22
C LEU A 330 -3.47 0.21 22.91
N GLN A 331 -2.50 1.12 23.04
CA GLN A 331 -1.28 0.88 23.81
C GLN A 331 -1.59 0.72 25.30
N SER A 332 -2.47 1.55 25.89
CA SER A 332 -2.86 1.40 27.30
C SER A 332 -3.65 0.10 27.55
N CYS A 333 -4.39 -0.40 26.56
CA CYS A 333 -5.11 -1.68 26.67
C CYS A 333 -4.16 -2.88 26.57
N SER A 334 -3.11 -2.80 25.75
CA SER A 334 -2.06 -3.83 25.64
C SER A 334 -1.01 -3.78 26.76
N GLN A 335 -0.96 -2.71 27.55
CA GLN A 335 -0.12 -2.61 28.76
C GLN A 335 -0.64 -3.44 29.94
N LEU A 336 -1.81 -4.06 29.84
CA LEU A 336 -2.40 -4.92 30.87
C LEU A 336 -2.09 -6.43 30.69
N GLU A 337 -1.06 -6.78 29.91
CA GLU A 337 -0.54 -8.16 30.00
C GLU A 337 0.24 -8.31 31.30
N GLU A 338 -0.32 -9.06 32.26
CA GLU A 338 0.41 -9.40 33.48
C GLU A 338 1.68 -10.19 33.12
N PRO A 339 2.84 -9.86 33.72
CA PRO A 339 4.06 -10.60 33.49
C PRO A 339 3.91 -12.06 33.92
N LEU A 340 4.09 -12.98 32.98
CA LEU A 340 4.12 -14.42 33.22
C LEU A 340 5.48 -14.81 33.76
N VAL A 341 5.53 -15.48 34.91
CA VAL A 341 6.79 -16.00 35.48
C VAL A 341 6.86 -17.49 35.21
N GLU A 342 7.84 -17.93 34.42
CA GLU A 342 8.13 -19.35 34.19
C GLU A 342 9.54 -19.65 34.69
N GLY A 343 9.64 -20.32 35.85
CA GLY A 343 10.92 -20.57 36.51
C GLY A 343 11.60 -19.27 36.98
N ASP A 344 12.82 -19.01 36.51
CA ASP A 344 13.62 -17.82 36.80
C ASP A 344 13.44 -16.69 35.76
N VAL A 345 12.55 -16.86 34.78
CA VAL A 345 12.33 -15.92 33.67
C VAL A 345 10.96 -15.28 33.75
N THR A 346 10.94 -13.95 33.80
CA THR A 346 9.73 -13.14 33.65
C THR A 346 9.50 -12.81 32.19
N MET A 347 8.27 -12.99 31.72
CA MET A 347 7.91 -12.88 30.31
C MET A 347 6.68 -12.02 30.08
N MET A 348 6.67 -11.30 28.96
CA MET A 348 5.52 -10.52 28.47
C MET A 348 5.49 -10.57 26.94
N ALA A 349 4.32 -10.43 26.29
CA ALA A 349 4.27 -10.38 24.83
C ALA A 349 4.59 -8.97 24.33
N VAL A 350 5.89 -8.71 24.12
CA VAL A 350 6.39 -7.38 23.78
C VAL A 350 7.08 -7.41 22.43
N ARG A 351 6.68 -6.50 21.53
CA ARG A 351 7.36 -6.28 20.27
C ARG A 351 8.11 -4.96 20.28
N PHE A 352 9.33 -4.93 19.74
CA PHE A 352 10.06 -3.67 19.57
C PHE A 352 9.70 -3.04 18.22
N GLU A 353 8.97 -1.94 18.25
CA GLU A 353 8.64 -1.17 17.06
C GLU A 353 9.52 0.08 16.96
N ARG A 354 10.46 0.12 15.98
CA ARG A 354 11.44 1.22 15.88
C ARG A 354 10.81 2.62 15.84
N ARG A 355 9.62 2.72 15.22
CA ARG A 355 8.83 3.96 15.07
C ARG A 355 8.29 4.55 16.37
N GLU A 356 8.21 3.76 17.45
CA GLU A 356 7.73 4.22 18.76
C GLU A 356 8.82 4.92 19.58
N TYR A 357 10.07 4.94 19.11
CA TYR A 357 11.23 5.45 19.85
C TYR A 357 12.00 6.51 19.03
N PRO A 358 12.58 7.54 19.67
CA PRO A 358 13.37 8.55 18.98
C PRO A 358 14.58 7.97 18.20
N PRO A 359 15.05 8.62 17.11
CA PRO A 359 16.12 8.10 16.25
C PRO A 359 17.46 7.79 16.95
N HIS A 360 17.71 8.41 18.09
CA HIS A 360 18.96 8.30 18.86
C HIS A 360 18.81 7.53 20.18
N ILE A 361 17.61 7.04 20.47
CA ILE A 361 17.26 6.37 21.72
C ILE A 361 16.76 4.95 21.42
N THR A 362 17.19 3.99 22.24
CA THR A 362 16.68 2.61 22.20
C THR A 362 16.47 2.06 23.61
N PRO A 363 15.50 1.15 23.82
CA PRO A 363 15.27 0.51 25.12
C PRO A 363 16.53 -0.13 25.73
N LYS A 364 17.35 -0.80 24.92
CA LYS A 364 18.61 -1.40 25.37
C LYS A 364 19.60 -0.36 25.91
N MET A 365 19.64 0.83 25.30
CA MET A 365 20.45 1.95 25.81
C MET A 365 19.86 2.50 27.11
N PHE A 366 18.54 2.63 27.18
CA PHE A 366 17.84 3.08 28.39
C PHE A 366 18.10 2.17 29.58
N LEU A 367 17.94 0.86 29.40
CA LEU A 367 18.19 -0.13 30.45
C LEU A 367 19.65 -0.11 30.92
N LEU A 368 20.61 0.10 30.00
CA LEU A 368 22.02 0.23 30.34
C LEU A 368 22.29 1.47 31.20
N GLU A 369 21.79 2.64 30.81
CA GLU A 369 22.00 3.88 31.56
C GLU A 369 21.27 3.86 32.91
N TRP A 370 20.05 3.30 32.96
CA TRP A 370 19.33 3.07 34.21
C TRP A 370 20.12 2.15 35.15
N SER A 371 20.63 1.02 34.65
CA SER A 371 21.43 0.08 35.46
C SER A 371 22.67 0.76 36.04
N ARG A 372 23.35 1.63 35.26
CA ARG A 372 24.49 2.42 35.75
C ARG A 372 24.10 3.40 36.85
N LYS A 373 22.97 4.10 36.68
CA LYS A 373 22.47 5.08 37.66
C LYS A 373 22.15 4.40 38.98
N GLU A 374 21.54 3.22 38.93
CA GLU A 374 21.23 2.39 40.09
C GLU A 374 22.43 1.58 40.61
N LYS A 375 23.63 1.74 40.01
CA LYS A 375 24.88 1.04 40.38
C LYS A 375 24.78 -0.49 40.29
N LEU A 376 23.99 -0.99 39.35
CA LEU A 376 23.82 -2.41 39.06
C LEU A 376 24.90 -2.89 38.07
N GLU A 377 25.07 -4.20 38.01
CA GLU A 377 25.87 -4.84 36.96
C GLU A 377 25.27 -4.57 35.58
N GLN A 378 26.13 -4.63 34.56
CA GLN A 378 25.70 -4.40 33.19
C GLN A 378 24.70 -5.48 32.73
N PRO A 379 23.55 -5.11 32.12
CA PRO A 379 22.59 -6.08 31.61
C PRO A 379 23.22 -7.05 30.59
N LEU A 380 23.07 -8.35 30.84
CA LEU A 380 23.60 -9.41 29.99
C LEU A 380 22.52 -9.97 29.09
N TYR A 381 22.81 -10.15 27.80
CA TYR A 381 21.85 -10.65 26.81
C TYR A 381 22.27 -12.02 26.30
N GLU A 382 21.37 -12.98 26.41
CA GLU A 382 21.48 -14.30 25.82
C GLU A 382 20.51 -14.41 24.65
N MET A 383 20.87 -15.15 23.61
CA MET A 383 20.10 -15.22 22.37
C MET A 383 19.85 -16.67 21.95
N VAL A 384 18.62 -16.96 21.60
CA VAL A 384 18.19 -18.24 21.04
C VAL A 384 17.66 -18.02 19.63
N GLN A 385 18.03 -18.90 18.71
CA GLN A 385 17.50 -18.92 17.35
C GLN A 385 16.64 -20.17 17.14
N ARG A 386 15.44 -19.98 16.61
CA ARG A 386 14.53 -21.07 16.25
C ARG A 386 14.82 -21.59 14.84
N SER A 387 14.90 -22.90 14.70
CA SER A 387 15.29 -23.57 13.45
C SER A 387 14.24 -23.52 12.34
N GLU A 388 12.94 -23.51 12.66
CA GLU A 388 11.89 -23.58 11.64
C GLU A 388 11.84 -22.33 10.74
N ASP A 389 11.96 -21.15 11.32
CA ASP A 389 11.72 -19.87 10.64
C ASP A 389 12.86 -18.85 10.82
N ARG A 390 14.00 -19.31 11.36
CA ARG A 390 15.20 -18.53 11.66
C ARG A 390 14.94 -17.28 12.52
N SER A 391 13.88 -17.27 13.32
CA SER A 391 13.59 -16.17 14.23
C SER A 391 14.46 -16.21 15.48
N PHE A 392 14.62 -15.06 16.13
CA PHE A 392 15.45 -14.83 17.30
C PHE A 392 14.61 -14.44 18.49
N GLN A 393 15.02 -14.90 19.66
CA GLN A 393 14.48 -14.47 20.95
C GLN A 393 15.67 -14.16 21.86
N SER A 394 15.59 -13.08 22.63
CA SER A 394 16.65 -12.70 23.56
C SER A 394 16.12 -12.68 24.99
N THR A 395 16.97 -13.08 25.93
CA THR A 395 16.75 -12.98 27.36
C THR A 395 17.75 -11.98 27.91
N VAL A 396 17.29 -11.00 28.68
CA VAL A 396 18.16 -10.08 29.41
C VAL A 396 18.20 -10.45 30.89
N THR A 397 19.39 -10.48 31.47
CA THR A 397 19.60 -10.70 32.90
C THR A 397 19.99 -9.39 33.57
N VAL A 398 19.26 -9.00 34.62
CA VAL A 398 19.53 -7.85 35.49
C VAL A 398 19.31 -8.28 36.93
N GLU A 399 20.31 -8.09 37.80
CA GLU A 399 20.30 -8.51 39.22
C GLU A 399 19.88 -9.99 39.42
N SER A 400 20.44 -10.89 38.62
CA SER A 400 20.12 -12.33 38.64
C SER A 400 18.67 -12.69 38.26
N LYS A 401 17.85 -11.73 37.82
CA LYS A 401 16.51 -11.96 37.26
C LYS A 401 16.57 -11.92 35.74
N LYS A 402 15.85 -12.82 35.08
CA LYS A 402 15.81 -12.92 33.62
C LYS A 402 14.49 -12.37 33.08
N TYR A 403 14.56 -11.65 31.97
CA TYR A 403 13.41 -11.06 31.30
C TYR A 403 13.44 -11.37 29.81
N ARG A 404 12.29 -11.73 29.24
CA ARG A 404 12.20 -12.17 27.83
C ARG A 404 10.85 -11.80 27.23
N SER A 405 10.84 -11.42 25.95
CA SER A 405 9.57 -11.33 25.20
C SER A 405 9.11 -12.71 24.75
N THR A 406 7.82 -13.03 24.91
CA THR A 406 7.24 -14.28 24.35
C THR A 406 7.19 -14.26 22.82
N LEU A 407 7.31 -13.08 22.20
CA LEU A 407 7.29 -12.90 20.75
C LEU A 407 8.68 -13.13 20.15
N TRP A 408 8.70 -13.81 18.99
CA TRP A 408 9.92 -14.09 18.23
C TRP A 408 10.16 -13.02 17.17
N GLU A 409 11.41 -12.56 17.03
CA GLU A 409 11.79 -11.47 16.14
C GLU A 409 12.61 -11.94 14.94
N LYS A 410 12.51 -11.25 13.80
CA LYS A 410 13.34 -11.57 12.61
C LYS A 410 14.74 -10.95 12.67
N SER A 411 14.98 -10.05 13.62
CA SER A 411 16.25 -9.36 13.81
C SER A 411 16.81 -9.64 15.21
N LYS A 412 18.08 -10.08 15.26
CA LYS A 412 18.86 -10.21 16.51
C LYS A 412 18.80 -8.94 17.35
N LYS A 413 18.98 -7.79 16.71
CA LYS A 413 18.95 -6.49 17.36
C LYS A 413 17.58 -6.20 17.97
N PHE A 414 16.49 -6.52 17.26
CA PHE A 414 15.13 -6.24 17.75
C PHE A 414 14.74 -7.18 18.89
N ALA A 415 15.18 -8.44 18.85
CA ALA A 415 15.00 -9.38 19.95
C ALA A 415 15.59 -8.85 21.27
N GLU A 416 16.80 -8.28 21.22
CA GLU A 416 17.43 -7.67 22.40
C GLU A 416 16.66 -6.43 22.87
N GLN A 417 16.18 -5.58 21.95
CA GLN A 417 15.37 -4.42 22.33
C GLN A 417 14.07 -4.86 23.00
N ALA A 418 13.38 -5.86 22.46
CA ALA A 418 12.15 -6.39 23.05
C ALA A 418 12.39 -6.94 24.46
N ALA A 419 13.48 -7.69 24.68
CA ALA A 419 13.86 -8.17 26.00
C ALA A 419 14.14 -7.03 26.99
N ALA A 420 14.82 -5.96 26.53
CA ALA A 420 15.06 -4.77 27.33
C ALA A 420 13.74 -4.06 27.72
N VAL A 421 12.78 -3.99 26.79
CA VAL A 421 11.45 -3.43 27.07
C VAL A 421 10.71 -4.23 28.13
N VAL A 422 10.72 -5.57 28.07
CA VAL A 422 10.11 -6.41 29.12
C VAL A 422 10.72 -6.11 30.48
N CYS A 423 12.05 -6.04 30.57
CA CYS A 423 12.75 -5.72 31.81
C CYS A 423 12.33 -4.34 32.36
N LEU A 424 12.36 -3.29 31.53
CA LEU A 424 12.00 -1.93 31.92
C LEU A 424 10.55 -1.83 32.41
N ARG A 425 9.60 -2.46 31.70
CA ARG A 425 8.19 -2.50 32.09
C ARG A 425 7.97 -3.19 33.43
N VAL A 426 8.59 -4.36 33.64
CA VAL A 426 8.47 -5.09 34.91
C VAL A 426 9.07 -4.32 36.07
N LEU A 427 10.15 -3.56 35.83
CA LEU A 427 10.77 -2.69 36.83
C LEU A 427 10.01 -1.37 37.05
N GLY A 428 8.98 -1.07 36.24
CA GLY A 428 8.25 0.20 36.30
C GLY A 428 9.09 1.41 35.87
N VAL A 429 10.09 1.19 35.02
CA VAL A 429 11.03 2.21 34.54
C VAL A 429 10.65 2.64 33.12
N PRO A 430 10.77 3.93 32.76
CA PRO A 430 10.55 4.39 31.38
C PRO A 430 11.40 3.63 30.37
N GLU A 431 10.80 3.30 29.22
CA GLU A 431 11.47 2.54 28.15
C GLU A 431 12.05 3.41 27.03
N GLY A 432 11.87 4.74 27.14
CA GLY A 432 12.41 5.72 26.21
C GLY A 432 11.54 5.93 24.97
N ARG A 433 10.23 5.67 25.08
CA ARG A 433 9.26 5.95 24.01
C ARG A 433 9.23 7.43 23.67
N ILE A 434 8.76 7.76 22.46
CA ILE A 434 8.45 9.14 22.08
C ILE A 434 7.45 9.70 23.10
N GLY A 435 7.84 10.78 23.78
CA GLY A 435 7.07 11.39 24.89
C GLY A 435 7.65 11.14 26.29
N GLU A 436 8.61 10.22 26.45
CA GLU A 436 9.30 9.93 27.73
C GLU A 436 10.68 10.64 27.85
N GLU A 437 10.92 11.65 27.00
CA GLU A 437 12.23 12.27 26.79
C GLU A 437 12.78 13.03 28.02
N ASP A 438 11.89 13.47 28.93
CA ASP A 438 12.25 14.21 30.15
C ASP A 438 12.56 13.33 31.37
N SER A 439 12.66 12.00 31.20
CA SER A 439 12.98 11.05 32.29
C SER A 439 14.37 11.22 32.93
N GLY A 440 15.23 12.11 32.38
CA GLY A 440 16.53 12.45 32.94
C GLY A 440 17.59 11.34 32.89
N LEU A 441 17.31 10.24 32.17
CA LEU A 441 18.18 9.07 32.06
C LEU A 441 19.11 9.12 30.83
N VAL A 442 18.80 9.93 29.82
CA VAL A 442 19.65 10.12 28.63
C VAL A 442 20.37 11.46 28.73
N CYS A 443 21.62 11.43 29.17
CA CYS A 443 22.50 12.60 29.08
C CYS A 443 22.62 13.03 27.60
N LYS A 444 22.07 14.20 27.26
CA LYS A 444 22.50 14.96 26.09
C LYS A 444 24.01 15.13 26.21
N ARG A 445 24.81 14.36 25.45
CA ARG A 445 26.22 14.72 25.25
C ARG A 445 26.23 16.09 24.59
N LYS A 446 26.37 17.14 25.40
CA LYS A 446 26.76 18.46 24.92
C LYS A 446 28.13 18.32 24.28
N LEU A 447 28.21 18.47 22.97
CA LEU A 447 29.41 18.91 22.28
C LEU A 447 29.73 20.34 22.77
N ASN A 448 30.24 20.47 24.00
CA ASN A 448 30.87 21.69 24.45
C ASN A 448 32.34 21.59 24.06
N GLY A 449 32.66 22.07 22.86
CA GLY A 449 34.03 22.45 22.54
C GLY A 449 34.41 23.61 23.45
N THR A 450 35.31 23.36 24.39
CA THR A 450 36.04 24.41 25.10
C THR A 450 36.98 25.07 24.09
N ALA A 451 36.59 26.24 23.62
CA ALA A 451 37.52 27.27 23.20
C ALA A 451 38.29 27.75 24.45
N GLU A 452 39.52 28.20 24.23
CA GLU A 452 40.46 28.76 25.22
C GLU A 452 41.32 27.73 25.97
N GLU A 453 42.28 27.16 25.25
CA GLU A 453 43.68 27.29 25.68
C GLU A 453 44.51 27.71 24.45
N GLU A 454 45.09 28.89 24.58
CA GLU A 454 45.87 29.59 23.57
C GLU A 454 47.20 28.89 23.26
N GLY A 455 47.70 29.16 22.04
CA GLY A 455 49.07 29.67 21.97
C GLY A 455 50.18 28.65 21.71
N SER A 456 50.24 28.07 20.52
CA SER A 456 51.55 27.97 19.86
C SER A 456 51.46 27.69 18.36
N LYS A 457 52.04 28.63 17.60
CA LYS A 457 52.72 28.42 16.31
C LYS A 457 51.84 28.21 15.07
N LYS A 458 51.26 29.31 14.60
CA LYS A 458 51.25 29.64 13.16
C LYS A 458 52.32 30.71 12.88
N ARG A 459 53.50 30.28 12.44
CA ARG A 459 54.46 31.05 11.62
C ARG A 459 55.31 30.05 10.84
N HIS A 460 54.89 29.73 9.63
CA HIS A 460 55.75 29.94 8.45
C HIS A 460 54.88 29.92 7.19
N VAL A 461 54.92 31.07 6.54
CA VAL A 461 54.30 31.43 5.27
C VAL A 461 55.27 31.05 4.15
N PHE A 462 54.71 30.58 3.04
CA PHE A 462 55.16 30.70 1.65
C PHE A 462 56.59 31.17 1.39
N GLU A 463 57.35 30.32 0.69
CA GLU A 463 58.30 30.59 -0.40
C GLU A 463 58.98 29.23 -0.65
N THR A 464 58.72 28.50 -1.73
CA THR A 464 59.37 28.74 -3.02
C THR A 464 58.64 27.95 -4.10
N GLN A 465 58.40 28.63 -5.22
CA GLN A 465 57.97 28.09 -6.50
C GLN A 465 59.22 28.05 -7.41
N GLN A 466 59.21 27.15 -8.39
CA GLN A 466 60.19 26.96 -9.49
C GLN A 466 61.45 26.15 -9.15
N GLU A 467 61.52 24.91 -9.64
CA GLU A 467 62.28 24.58 -10.85
C GLU A 467 62.06 23.12 -11.29
N ALA A 468 62.12 22.94 -12.62
CA ALA A 468 62.47 21.74 -13.40
C ALA A 468 61.53 20.52 -13.43
N ASP A 469 60.66 20.54 -14.43
CA ASP A 469 60.71 19.68 -15.63
C ASP A 469 60.73 18.15 -15.52
N SER A 470 59.68 17.59 -16.16
CA SER A 470 59.75 16.59 -17.25
C SER A 470 59.62 15.08 -16.92
N ALA A 471 58.88 14.44 -17.84
CA ALA A 471 58.72 13.01 -18.11
C ALA A 471 57.61 12.27 -17.33
N ALA A 472 56.70 11.51 -17.95
CA ALA A 472 56.32 11.34 -19.34
C ALA A 472 54.96 10.60 -19.36
N SER A 473 54.14 10.94 -20.34
CA SER A 473 52.93 10.25 -20.75
C SER A 473 53.20 8.86 -21.35
N VAL A 474 52.45 7.84 -20.89
CA VAL A 474 51.90 6.73 -21.70
C VAL A 474 50.56 6.32 -21.10
#